data_AF-A0A6J4G0H5-F1
#
_entry.id   AF-A0A6J4G0H5-F1
#
_cell.length_a   1.000
_cell.length_b   1.000
_cell.length_c   1.000
_cell.angle_alpha   90.00
_cell.angle_beta   90.00
_cell.angle_gamma   90.00
#
_symmetry.space_group_name_H-M   'P 1'
#
loop_
_entity.id
_entity.type
_entity.pdbx_description
1 polymer ?
#
loop_
_entity_poly.entity_id
_entity_poly.type
_entity_poly.pdbx_seq_one_letter_code
_entity_poly.pdbx_strand_id
1 'polypeptide(L)'
;MESDGTRRLLVILQAAFNALDTGGLLIVDELSSSLHTKAAEAILALFCDRATNPKGAQIIATTHDTNLLRSEWLRRDQVWFTEKDEGGATHLYPLSDFRTRPGDNFEKGYLQGRYGAIPFAGDVRSLLQRNG
;
A
#
# COMPACT_ATOMS: atom_id res chain seq x y z
N MET A 1 25.59 -9.08 -7.51
CA MET A 1 24.14 -9.18 -7.24
C MET A 1 23.48 -8.05 -7.99
N GLU A 2 23.04 -8.33 -9.21
CA GLU A 2 22.03 -7.50 -9.86
C GLU A 2 20.73 -7.83 -9.10
N SER A 3 20.34 -6.91 -8.22
CA SER A 3 19.48 -7.18 -7.06
C SER A 3 18.09 -7.69 -7.46
N ASP A 4 17.55 -8.69 -6.76
CA ASP A 4 16.21 -9.28 -7.00
C ASP A 4 15.09 -8.24 -7.18
N GLY A 5 15.25 -7.06 -6.57
CA GLY A 5 14.36 -5.92 -6.76
C GLY A 5 14.24 -5.44 -8.21
N THR A 6 15.33 -5.39 -8.97
CA THR A 6 15.30 -4.99 -10.39
C THR A 6 14.55 -6.00 -11.24
N ARG A 7 14.75 -7.30 -10.97
CA ARG A 7 14.04 -8.36 -11.69
C ARG A 7 12.54 -8.33 -11.38
N ARG A 8 12.16 -8.15 -10.11
CA ARG A 8 10.76 -8.00 -9.71
C ARG A 8 10.12 -6.76 -10.34
N LEU A 9 10.85 -5.64 -10.36
CA LEU A 9 10.39 -4.40 -10.99
C LEU A 9 10.04 -4.62 -12.47
N LEU A 10 10.94 -5.27 -13.22
CA LEU A 10 10.72 -5.55 -14.64
C LEU A 10 9.48 -6.42 -14.88
N VAL A 11 9.27 -7.45 -14.06
CA VAL A 11 8.08 -8.31 -14.16
C VAL A 11 6.80 -7.52 -13.89
N ILE A 12 6.78 -6.69 -12.85
CA ILE A 12 5.61 -5.86 -12.52
C ILE A 12 5.36 -4.83 -13.63
N LEU A 13 6.41 -4.18 -14.15
CA LEU A 13 6.28 -3.21 -15.23
C LEU A 13 5.73 -3.83 -16.52
N GLN A 14 6.17 -5.02 -16.89
CA GLN A 14 5.62 -5.73 -18.05
C GLN A 14 4.12 -5.99 -17.88
N ALA A 15 3.69 -6.46 -16.71
CA ALA A 15 2.28 -6.68 -16.42
C ALA A 15 1.48 -5.36 -16.37
N ALA A 16 2.07 -4.30 -15.80
CA ALA A 16 1.47 -2.98 -15.73
C ALA A 16 1.23 -2.38 -17.11
N PHE A 17 2.23 -2.43 -18.01
CA PHE A 17 2.06 -1.92 -19.37
C PHE A 17 1.00 -2.69 -20.15
N ASN A 18 0.95 -4.02 -20.02
CA ASN A 18 -0.12 -4.81 -20.63
C ASN A 18 -1.51 -4.39 -20.12
N ALA A 19 -1.66 -4.17 -18.81
CA ALA A 19 -2.92 -3.70 -18.23
C ALA A 19 -3.28 -2.29 -18.76
N LEU A 20 -2.33 -1.35 -18.77
CA LEU A 20 -2.51 0.01 -19.28
C LEU A 20 -2.89 0.02 -20.78
N ASP A 21 -2.24 -0.82 -21.58
CA ASP A 21 -2.49 -0.95 -23.01
C ASP A 21 -3.85 -1.57 -23.32
N THR A 22 -4.42 -2.37 -22.42
CA THR A 22 -5.70 -3.04 -22.61
C THR A 22 -6.86 -2.39 -21.86
N GLY A 23 -6.58 -1.49 -20.90
CA GLY A 23 -7.58 -1.03 -19.94
C GLY A 23 -7.93 -2.12 -18.90
N GLY A 24 -7.04 -3.10 -18.70
CA GLY A 24 -7.26 -4.28 -17.87
C GLY A 24 -7.01 -4.06 -16.37
N LEU A 25 -7.08 -5.15 -15.61
CA LEU A 25 -6.82 -5.18 -14.17
C LEU A 25 -5.47 -5.85 -13.89
N LEU A 26 -4.63 -5.17 -13.12
CA LEU A 26 -3.42 -5.72 -12.53
C LEU A 26 -3.65 -5.97 -11.03
N ILE A 27 -3.37 -7.19 -10.57
CA ILE A 27 -3.38 -7.54 -9.14
C ILE A 27 -1.94 -7.87 -8.72
N VAL A 28 -1.45 -7.19 -7.69
CA VAL A 28 -0.08 -7.36 -7.18
C VAL A 28 -0.10 -7.63 -5.69
N ASP A 29 0.39 -8.79 -5.28
CA ASP A 29 0.66 -9.04 -3.87
C ASP A 29 2.05 -8.48 -3.50
N GLU A 30 2.12 -7.81 -2.36
CA GLU A 30 3.28 -7.11 -1.82
C GLU A 30 4.02 -6.23 -2.85
N LEU A 31 3.38 -5.15 -3.31
CA LEU A 31 3.95 -4.25 -4.32
C LEU A 31 5.32 -3.67 -3.92
N SER A 32 5.53 -3.38 -2.64
CA SER A 32 6.80 -2.83 -2.14
C SER A 32 7.86 -3.88 -1.79
N SER A 33 7.54 -5.17 -1.85
CA SER A 33 8.50 -6.22 -1.48
C SER A 33 9.68 -6.23 -2.44
N SER A 34 10.88 -6.04 -1.90
CA SER A 34 12.14 -5.88 -2.66
C SER A 34 12.21 -4.66 -3.59
N LEU A 35 11.20 -3.78 -3.61
CA LEU A 35 11.21 -2.53 -4.36
C LEU A 35 11.46 -1.34 -3.44
N HIS A 36 12.18 -0.33 -3.94
CA HIS A 36 12.24 0.97 -3.28
C HIS A 36 10.86 1.65 -3.38
N THR A 37 10.40 2.32 -2.31
CA THR A 37 9.10 3.02 -2.24
C THR A 37 8.79 3.82 -3.50
N LYS A 38 9.74 4.66 -3.95
CA LYS A 38 9.63 5.47 -5.18
C LYS A 38 9.28 4.67 -6.44
N ALA A 39 9.77 3.43 -6.57
CA ALA A 39 9.44 2.59 -7.70
C ALA A 39 7.97 2.11 -7.64
N ALA A 40 7.49 1.73 -6.45
CA ALA A 40 6.09 1.41 -6.23
C ALA A 40 5.18 2.63 -6.46
N GLU A 41 5.58 3.82 -5.99
CA GLU A 41 4.86 5.08 -6.26
C GLU A 41 4.78 5.39 -7.75
N ALA A 42 5.89 5.21 -8.49
CA ALA A 42 5.92 5.43 -9.92
C ALA A 42 4.96 4.48 -10.66
N ILE A 43 4.90 3.20 -10.25
CA ILE A 43 3.94 2.25 -10.83
C ILE A 43 2.51 2.72 -10.56
N LEU A 44 2.17 3.09 -9.31
CA LEU A 44 0.83 3.59 -8.97
C LEU A 44 0.46 4.86 -9.77
N ALA A 45 1.41 5.78 -9.92
CA ALA A 45 1.21 7.02 -10.68
C ALA A 45 0.79 6.74 -12.13
N LEU A 46 1.33 5.68 -12.77
CA LEU A 46 0.94 5.29 -14.13
C LEU A 46 -0.56 4.98 -14.24
N PHE A 47 -1.16 4.40 -13.21
CA PHE A 47 -2.58 4.07 -13.19
C PHE A 47 -3.46 5.27 -12.79
N CYS A 48 -2.91 6.23 -12.04
CA CYS A 48 -3.65 7.40 -11.56
C CYS A 48 -3.66 8.59 -12.52
N ASP A 49 -2.72 8.68 -13.46
CA ASP A 49 -2.67 9.75 -14.47
C ASP A 49 -3.41 9.35 -15.76
N ARG A 50 -4.32 10.22 -16.23
CA ARG A 50 -5.07 10.01 -17.47
C ARG A 50 -4.18 10.02 -18.72
N ALA A 51 -3.05 10.73 -18.68
CA ALA A 51 -2.11 10.77 -19.78
C ALA A 51 -1.45 9.40 -20.00
N THR A 52 -1.11 8.69 -18.92
CA THR A 52 -0.51 7.35 -18.96
C THR A 52 -1.55 6.24 -18.98
N ASN A 53 -2.75 6.48 -18.44
CA ASN A 53 -3.85 5.53 -18.38
C ASN A 53 -5.12 6.03 -19.11
N PRO A 54 -5.07 6.25 -20.44
CA PRO A 54 -6.22 6.74 -21.20
C PRO A 54 -7.35 5.70 -21.32
N LYS A 55 -7.04 4.41 -21.10
CA LYS A 55 -7.98 3.28 -21.23
C LYS A 55 -8.63 2.87 -19.91
N GLY A 56 -8.27 3.51 -18.79
CA GLY A 56 -8.92 3.28 -17.49
C GLY A 56 -8.56 1.94 -16.85
N ALA A 57 -7.34 1.44 -17.07
CA ALA A 57 -6.80 0.28 -16.39
C ALA A 57 -6.80 0.45 -14.86
N GLN A 58 -6.87 -0.66 -14.13
CA GLN A 58 -6.92 -0.67 -12.68
C GLN A 58 -5.78 -1.46 -12.08
N ILE A 59 -5.33 -1.06 -10.89
CA ILE A 59 -4.38 -1.80 -10.07
C ILE A 59 -4.98 -2.04 -8.69
N ILE A 60 -4.89 -3.28 -8.22
CA ILE A 60 -5.17 -3.67 -6.83
C ILE A 60 -3.87 -4.23 -6.27
N ALA A 61 -3.36 -3.61 -5.20
CA ALA A 61 -2.09 -3.98 -4.62
C ALA A 61 -2.13 -4.03 -3.09
N THR A 62 -1.43 -4.99 -2.51
CA THR A 62 -1.14 -5.03 -1.06
C THR A 62 0.27 -4.50 -0.80
N THR A 63 0.51 -3.94 0.38
CA THR A 63 1.81 -3.37 0.75
C THR A 63 1.96 -3.26 2.27
N HIS A 64 3.19 -3.41 2.76
CA HIS A 64 3.57 -3.07 4.13
C HIS A 64 4.30 -1.71 4.21
N ASP A 65 4.55 -1.07 3.06
CA ASP A 65 5.26 0.20 3.00
C ASP A 65 4.30 1.37 3.23
N THR A 66 4.33 1.90 4.45
CA THR A 66 3.47 3.00 4.88
C THR A 66 3.79 4.30 4.16
N ASN A 67 4.98 4.45 3.57
CA ASN A 67 5.37 5.68 2.86
C ASN A 67 4.47 5.94 1.64
N LEU A 68 3.87 4.89 1.07
CA LEU A 68 2.89 5.02 -0.01
C LEU A 68 1.66 5.84 0.41
N LEU A 69 1.33 5.92 1.70
CA LEU A 69 0.25 6.76 2.21
C LEU A 69 0.53 8.26 2.07
N ARG A 70 1.77 8.67 1.79
CA ARG A 70 2.12 10.06 1.45
C ARG A 70 1.93 10.39 -0.03
N SER A 71 1.69 9.38 -0.87
CA SER A 71 1.57 9.57 -2.30
C SER A 71 0.42 10.51 -2.64
N GLU A 72 0.72 11.57 -3.38
CA GLU A 72 -0.28 12.52 -3.90
C GLU A 72 -1.24 11.91 -4.91
N TRP A 73 -0.88 10.74 -5.46
CA TRP A 73 -1.66 9.99 -6.43
C TRP A 73 -2.80 9.17 -5.81
N LEU A 74 -2.75 8.94 -4.50
CA LEU A 74 -3.73 8.11 -3.80
C LEU A 74 -4.78 8.96 -3.10
N ARG A 75 -6.05 8.73 -3.46
CA ARG A 75 -7.18 9.28 -2.73
C ARG A 75 -7.58 8.38 -1.56
N ARG A 76 -8.26 8.96 -0.57
CA ARG A 76 -8.73 8.25 0.63
C ARG A 76 -9.68 7.07 0.36
N ASP A 77 -10.44 7.11 -0.73
CA ASP A 77 -11.34 6.04 -1.17
C ASP A 77 -10.60 4.87 -1.84
N GLN A 78 -9.33 5.08 -2.21
CA GLN A 78 -8.48 4.08 -2.86
C GLN A 78 -7.54 3.36 -1.88
N VAL A 79 -7.50 3.81 -0.61
CA VAL A 79 -6.67 3.22 0.44
C VAL A 79 -7.55 2.42 1.38
N TRP A 80 -7.20 1.16 1.58
CA TRP A 80 -7.91 0.22 2.45
C TRP A 80 -6.93 -0.42 3.43
N PHE A 81 -7.38 -0.57 4.67
CA PHE A 81 -6.61 -1.21 5.74
C PHE A 81 -7.20 -2.57 6.07
N THR A 82 -6.32 -3.49 6.48
CA THR A 82 -6.69 -4.79 7.00
C THR A 82 -6.23 -4.90 8.46
N GLU A 83 -7.14 -5.26 9.36
CA GLU A 83 -6.85 -5.51 10.78
C GLU A 83 -7.38 -6.87 11.19
N LYS A 84 -6.69 -7.57 12.09
CA LYS A 84 -7.17 -8.83 12.65
C LYS A 84 -7.79 -8.58 14.02
N ASP A 85 -8.97 -9.15 14.26
CA ASP A 85 -9.56 -9.16 15.59
C ASP A 85 -8.94 -10.24 16.49
N GLU A 86 -9.34 -10.24 17.77
CA GLU A 86 -8.88 -11.21 18.77
C GLU A 86 -9.26 -12.66 18.42
N GLY A 87 -10.29 -12.86 17.59
CA GLY A 87 -10.71 -14.16 17.06
C GLY A 87 -9.92 -14.61 15.83
N GLY A 88 -9.01 -13.78 15.32
CA GLY A 88 -8.21 -14.03 14.13
C GLY A 88 -8.91 -13.73 12.80
N ALA A 89 -10.13 -13.18 12.81
CA ALA A 89 -10.82 -12.75 11.60
C ALA A 89 -10.23 -11.43 11.08
N THR A 90 -10.09 -11.31 9.77
CA THR A 90 -9.58 -10.10 9.12
C THR A 90 -10.74 -9.17 8.76
N HIS A 91 -10.68 -7.93 9.23
CA HIS A 91 -11.57 -6.84 8.87
C HIS A 91 -10.90 -5.93 7.85
N LEU A 92 -11.61 -5.61 6.78
CA LEU A 92 -11.16 -4.73 5.70
C LEU A 92 -12.02 -3.46 5.71
N TYR A 93 -11.39 -2.28 5.77
CA TYR A 93 -12.10 -1.00 5.82
C TYR A 93 -11.32 0.12 5.12
N PRO A 94 -12.02 1.06 4.46
CA PRO A 94 -11.35 2.13 3.71
C PRO A 94 -10.91 3.28 4.62
N LEU A 95 -9.86 4.00 4.22
CA LEU A 95 -9.44 5.24 4.86
C LEU A 95 -10.54 6.32 4.79
N SER A 96 -11.45 6.23 3.82
CA SER A 96 -12.60 7.12 3.69
C SER A 96 -13.61 7.05 4.84
N ASP A 97 -13.57 6.01 5.68
CA ASP A 97 -14.44 5.93 6.86
C ASP A 97 -13.98 6.87 7.99
N PHE A 98 -12.72 7.30 7.95
CA PHE A 98 -12.17 8.24 8.93
C PHE A 98 -12.34 9.67 8.46
N ARG A 99 -12.81 10.54 9.36
CA ARG A 99 -12.82 11.99 9.13
C ARG A 99 -11.38 12.48 9.06
N THR A 100 -10.94 12.99 7.92
CA THR A 100 -9.64 13.66 7.72
C THR A 100 -9.86 15.13 7.35
N ARG A 101 -8.90 16.00 7.67
CA ARG A 101 -8.91 17.39 7.20
C ARG A 101 -8.21 17.45 5.82
N PRO A 102 -8.60 18.39 4.95
CA PRO A 102 -7.83 18.67 3.74
C PRO A 102 -6.36 18.94 4.08
N GLY A 103 -5.44 18.22 3.46
CA GLY A 103 -4.00 18.31 3.75
C GLY A 103 -3.50 17.46 4.91
N ASP A 104 -4.34 16.60 5.52
CA ASP A 104 -3.87 15.62 6.50
C ASP A 104 -2.85 14.66 5.86
N ASN A 105 -1.70 14.49 6.50
CA ASN A 105 -0.73 13.48 6.12
C ASN A 105 -1.21 12.11 6.62
N PHE A 106 -1.65 11.25 5.69
CA PHE A 106 -2.24 9.94 6.03
C PHE A 106 -1.22 9.00 6.66
N GLU A 107 0.05 9.01 6.25
CA GLU A 107 1.08 8.20 6.93
C GLU A 107 1.22 8.61 8.39
N LYS A 108 1.28 9.92 8.67
CA LYS A 108 1.39 10.42 10.05
C LYS A 108 0.17 10.00 10.87
N GLY A 109 -1.03 10.07 10.31
CA GLY A 109 -2.25 9.61 10.98
C GLY A 109 -2.22 8.11 11.27
N TYR A 110 -1.76 7.31 10.30
CA TYR A 110 -1.59 5.86 10.45
C TYR A 110 -0.58 5.53 11.55
N LEU A 111 0.61 6.13 11.54
CA LEU A 111 1.67 5.92 12.55
C LEU A 111 1.25 6.38 13.96
N GLN A 112 0.27 7.28 14.07
CA GLN A 112 -0.34 7.69 15.34
C GLN A 112 -1.47 6.77 15.81
N GLY A 113 -1.78 5.70 15.06
CA GLY A 113 -2.86 4.75 15.39
C GLY A 113 -4.27 5.25 15.08
N ARG A 114 -4.42 6.39 14.37
CA ARG A 114 -5.73 7.00 14.11
C ARG A 114 -6.65 6.14 13.25
N TYR A 115 -6.07 5.23 12.47
CA TYR A 115 -6.79 4.38 11.52
C TYR A 115 -6.79 2.90 11.91
N GLY A 116 -6.34 2.56 13.13
CA GLY A 116 -6.11 1.16 13.51
C GLY A 116 -5.00 0.51 12.68
N ALA A 117 -5.01 -0.81 12.58
CA ALA A 117 -4.10 -1.62 11.76
C ALA A 117 -2.58 -1.38 11.99
N ILE A 118 -2.22 -0.63 13.03
CA ILE A 118 -0.83 -0.48 13.44
C ILE A 118 -0.33 -1.83 13.97
N PRO A 119 0.89 -2.26 13.62
CA PRO A 119 1.45 -3.48 14.17
C PRO A 119 1.47 -3.37 15.69
N PHE A 120 0.76 -4.27 16.37
CA PHE A 120 0.92 -4.50 17.81
C PHE A 120 2.31 -5.10 18.03
N ALA A 121 3.35 -4.28 17.98
CA ALA A 121 4.51 -4.51 18.80
C ALA A 121 4.02 -4.22 20.22
N GLY A 122 3.46 -5.23 20.90
CA GLY A 122 3.26 -5.13 22.35
C GLY A 122 4.54 -4.57 22.99
N ASP A 123 4.41 -3.84 24.11
CA ASP A 123 5.56 -3.21 24.77
C ASP A 123 6.76 -4.16 24.70
N VAL A 124 7.86 -3.74 24.06
CA VAL A 124 9.05 -4.59 23.92
C VAL A 124 9.48 -5.12 25.29
N ARG A 125 9.17 -4.39 26.37
CA ARG A 125 9.38 -4.82 27.76
C ARG A 125 8.46 -5.96 28.19
N SER A 126 7.23 -6.04 27.69
CA SER A 126 6.31 -7.16 27.91
C SER A 126 6.80 -8.45 27.23
N LEU A 127 7.55 -8.34 26.12
CA LEU A 127 8.23 -9.48 25.49
C LEU A 127 9.44 -9.96 26.31
N LEU A 128 10.09 -9.07 27.06
CA LEU A 128 11.20 -9.40 27.97
C LEU A 128 10.74 -10.04 29.29
N GLN A 129 9.49 -9.82 29.70
CA GLN A 129 8.93 -10.34 30.96
C GLN A 129 8.36 -11.77 30.88
N ARG A 130 8.26 -12.37 29.69
CA ARG A 130 7.78 -13.77 29.53
C ARG A 130 8.85 -14.85 29.75
N ASN A 131 10.07 -14.47 30.14
CA ASN A 131 11.20 -15.37 30.43
C ASN A 131 11.68 -15.30 31.90
N GLY A 132 10.79 -14.97 32.84
CA GLY A 132 11.07 -14.98 34.28
C GLY A 132 10.22 -16.00 35.01
#